data_AF-A0A5K1HA83-F1
#
_entry.id   AF-A0A5K1HA83-F1
#
_cell.length_a   1.000
_cell.length_b   1.000
_cell.length_c   1.000
_cell.angle_alpha   90.00
_cell.angle_beta   90.00
_cell.angle_gamma   90.00
#
_symmetry.space_group_name_H-M   'P 1'
#
loop_
_entity.id
_entity.type
_entity.pdbx_description
1 polymer ?
#
loop_
_entity_poly.entity_id
_entity_poly.type
_entity_poly.pdbx_seq_one_letter_code
_entity_poly.pdbx_strand_id
1 'polypeptide(L)' 'MANRKYDYKMSYREFKRSNILKSLFDIEAEPDINLNPDFFSYEDFYVIYIRFWELDNDHDFQLSREELSKYSGYTSQEKH' A
#
# COMPACT_ATOMS: atom_id res chain seq x y z
N MET A 1 7.54 4.72 -7.04
CA MET A 1 7.99 3.33 -6.82
C MET A 1 9.50 3.28 -6.62
N ALA A 2 9.92 2.70 -5.48
CA ALA A 2 11.31 2.70 -5.04
C ALA A 2 12.16 1.56 -5.64
N ASN A 3 11.56 0.44 -6.04
CA ASN A 3 12.18 -0.56 -6.91
C ASN A 3 11.45 -0.53 -8.26
N ARG A 4 12.18 -0.36 -9.37
CA ARG A 4 11.60 -0.31 -10.73
C ARG A 4 11.89 -1.56 -11.55
N LYS A 5 12.78 -2.43 -11.07
CA LYS A 5 13.20 -3.67 -11.73
C LYS A 5 12.36 -4.88 -11.33
N TYR A 6 11.53 -4.76 -10.29
CA TYR A 6 10.69 -5.82 -9.74
C TYR A 6 11.48 -7.09 -9.35
N ASP A 7 12.75 -6.92 -8.97
CA ASP A 7 13.70 -7.99 -8.63
C ASP A 7 13.91 -8.16 -7.12
N TYR A 8 13.06 -7.50 -6.31
CA TYR A 8 13.14 -7.43 -4.85
C TYR A 8 14.45 -6.85 -4.30
N LYS A 9 15.30 -6.25 -5.15
CA LYS A 9 16.60 -5.68 -4.76
C LYS A 9 16.65 -4.20 -5.12
N MET A 10 16.62 -3.34 -4.11
CA MET A 10 16.75 -1.90 -4.35
C MET A 10 18.22 -1.53 -4.56
N SER A 11 18.55 -1.00 -5.74
CA SER A 11 19.88 -0.46 -5.98
C SER A 11 20.05 0.92 -5.35
N TYR A 12 21.29 1.31 -5.03
CA TYR A 12 21.58 2.65 -4.51
C TYR A 12 21.06 3.77 -5.43
N ARG A 13 21.12 3.57 -6.75
CA ARG A 13 20.61 4.56 -7.73
C ARG A 13 19.09 4.72 -7.63
N GLU A 14 18.35 3.64 -7.39
CA GLU A 14 16.91 3.68 -7.19
C GLU A 14 16.56 4.32 -5.86
N PHE A 15 17.25 3.94 -4.78
CA PHE A 15 17.11 4.55 -3.46
C PHE A 15 17.33 6.07 -3.52
N LYS A 16 18.44 6.52 -4.11
CA LYS A 16 18.79 7.94 -4.24
C LYS A 16 17.78 8.73 -5.09
N ARG A 17 17.10 8.09 -6.04
CA ARG A 17 16.08 8.71 -6.90
C ARG A 17 14.65 8.57 -6.35
N SER A 18 14.48 7.84 -5.25
CA SER A 18 13.21 7.71 -4.55
C SER A 18 13.05 8.82 -3.53
N ASN A 19 11.83 9.04 -3.08
CA ASN A 19 11.54 9.98 -2.00
C ASN A 19 11.79 9.38 -0.61
N ILE A 20 12.25 8.12 -0.48
CA ILE A 20 12.32 7.41 0.82
C ILE A 20 13.09 8.21 1.88
N LEU A 21 14.27 8.75 1.54
CA LEU A 21 15.05 9.54 2.50
C LEU A 21 14.31 10.79 2.97
N LYS A 22 13.66 11.51 2.04
CA LYS A 22 12.85 12.67 2.37
C LYS A 22 11.70 12.28 3.29
N SER A 23 10.96 11.23 2.93
CA SER A 23 9.85 10.75 3.73
C SER A 23 10.29 10.30 5.13
N LEU A 24 11.47 9.69 5.27
CA LEU A 24 12.05 9.33 6.58
C LEU A 24 12.34 10.56 7.46
N PHE A 25 12.87 11.65 6.88
CA PHE A 25 13.07 12.89 7.63
C PHE A 25 11.75 13.57 7.97
N ASP A 26 10.79 13.55 7.05
CA ASP A 26 9.48 14.16 7.24
C ASP A 26 8.73 13.47 8.40
N ILE A 27 8.76 12.13 8.53
CA ILE A 27 8.11 11.41 9.65
C ILE A 27 8.84 11.57 11.00
N GLU A 28 10.13 11.93 10.98
CA GLU A 28 10.86 12.25 12.20
C GLU A 28 10.43 13.63 12.74
N ALA A 29 10.14 14.56 11.84
CA ALA A 29 9.74 15.92 12.18
C ALA A 29 8.23 16.08 12.45
N GLU A 30 7.39 15.31 11.76
CA GLU A 30 5.92 15.38 11.84
C GLU A 30 5.35 14.17 12.58
N PRO A 31 4.74 14.35 13.77
CA PRO A 31 4.14 13.25 14.53
C PRO A 31 2.90 12.64 13.86
N ASP A 32 2.18 13.38 13.02
CA ASP A 32 1.07 12.82 12.24
C ASP A 32 1.57 12.11 10.97
N ILE A 33 1.70 10.78 11.07
CA ILE A 33 2.20 9.93 9.99
C ILE A 33 1.36 9.99 8.70
N ASN A 34 0.08 10.37 8.81
CA ASN A 34 -0.82 10.47 7.65
C ASN A 34 -0.53 11.70 6.78
N LEU A 35 0.19 12.70 7.31
CA LEU A 35 0.67 13.85 6.54
C LEU A 35 1.81 13.48 5.57
N ASN A 36 2.29 12.22 5.62
CA ASN A 36 3.27 11.68 4.68
C ASN A 36 2.68 10.55 3.80
N PRO A 37 1.96 10.90 2.72
CA PRO A 37 1.26 9.93 1.87
C PRO A 37 2.20 9.11 0.98
N ASP A 38 3.49 9.41 0.92
CA ASP A 38 4.40 8.76 -0.04
C ASP A 38 4.62 7.26 0.28
N PHE A 39 4.76 6.91 1.57
CA PHE A 39 5.05 5.53 1.99
C PHE A 39 4.43 5.13 3.33
N PHE A 40 4.08 6.08 4.20
CA PHE A 40 3.83 5.81 5.62
C PHE A 40 2.42 6.14 6.09
N SER A 41 1.54 6.62 5.21
CA SER A 41 0.14 6.89 5.54
C SER A 41 -0.54 5.67 6.12
N TYR A 42 -1.01 5.81 7.36
CA TYR A 42 -1.74 4.75 8.07
C TYR A 42 -3.16 4.63 7.52
N GLU A 43 -3.77 5.74 7.09
CA GLU A 43 -5.07 5.72 6.42
C GLU A 43 -5.02 4.89 5.13
N ASP A 44 -3.99 5.08 4.29
CA ASP A 44 -3.83 4.30 3.06
C ASP A 44 -3.63 2.81 3.36
N PHE A 45 -2.81 2.50 4.38
CA PHE A 45 -2.64 1.12 4.86
C PHE A 45 -3.96 0.52 5.34
N TYR A 46 -4.73 1.26 6.12
CA TYR A 46 -5.97 0.78 6.73
C TYR A 46 -7.05 0.52 5.68
N VAL A 47 -7.16 1.37 4.65
CA VAL A 47 -8.07 1.13 3.51
C VAL A 47 -7.70 -0.16 2.81
N ILE A 48 -6.43 -0.40 2.50
CA ILE A 48 -5.96 -1.65 1.87
C ILE A 48 -6.25 -2.85 2.78
N TYR A 49 -5.96 -2.73 4.07
CA TYR A 49 -6.15 -3.80 5.04
C TYR A 49 -7.62 -4.20 5.18
N ILE A 50 -8.55 -3.25 5.33
CA ILE A 50 -9.98 -3.57 5.40
C ILE A 50 -10.42 -4.32 4.14
N ARG A 51 -10.03 -3.84 2.95
CA ARG A 51 -10.45 -4.47 1.69
C ARG A 51 -9.89 -5.87 1.56
N PHE A 52 -8.66 -6.10 2.02
CA PHE A 52 -8.10 -7.43 2.09
C PHE A 52 -8.89 -8.32 3.06
N TRP A 53 -9.14 -7.82 4.27
CA TRP A 53 -9.84 -8.53 5.34
C TRP A 53 -11.29 -8.87 5.00
N GLU A 54 -11.98 -8.00 4.24
CA GLU A 54 -13.33 -8.26 3.72
C GLU A 54 -13.37 -9.39 2.67
N LEU A 55 -12.26 -9.60 1.94
CA LEU A 55 -12.18 -10.62 0.90
C LEU A 55 -11.71 -11.98 1.44
N ASP A 56 -10.75 -11.96 2.37
CA ASP A 56 -10.14 -13.11 3.03
C ASP A 56 -11.09 -13.69 4.10
N ASN A 57 -11.85 -14.72 3.74
CA ASN A 57 -12.93 -15.25 4.59
C ASN A 57 -12.44 -16.22 5.66
N ASP A 58 -11.32 -16.90 5.42
CA ASP A 58 -10.72 -17.86 6.35
C ASP A 58 -9.58 -17.26 7.17
N HIS A 59 -9.23 -15.99 6.91
CA HIS A 59 -8.25 -15.20 7.64
C HIS A 59 -6.85 -15.82 7.64
N ASP A 60 -6.47 -16.42 6.50
CA ASP A 60 -5.19 -17.09 6.32
C ASP A 60 -4.11 -16.17 5.71
N PHE A 61 -4.46 -14.89 5.47
CA PHE A 61 -3.64 -13.89 4.79
C PHE A 61 -3.30 -14.21 3.33
N GLN A 62 -4.12 -15.03 2.68
CA GLN A 62 -4.05 -15.33 1.25
C GLN A 62 -5.41 -15.04 0.62
N LEU A 63 -5.40 -14.75 -0.68
CA LEU A 63 -6.64 -14.56 -1.43
C LEU A 63 -6.67 -15.57 -2.57
N SER A 64 -7.72 -16.39 -2.59
CA SER A 64 -8.03 -17.26 -3.72
C SER A 64 -8.47 -16.45 -4.93
N ARG A 65 -8.47 -17.08 -6.11
CA ARG A 65 -8.99 -16.44 -7.34
C ARG A 65 -10.46 -16.10 -7.20
N GLU A 66 -11.21 -16.95 -6.51
CA GLU A 66 -12.63 -16.80 -6.22
C GLU A 66 -12.87 -15.59 -5.31
N GLU A 67 -12.08 -15.41 -4.25
CA GLU A 67 -12.16 -14.24 -3.37
C GLU A 67 -11.77 -12.95 -4.09
N LEU A 68 -10.68 -12.96 -4.86
CA LEU A 68 -10.29 -11.81 -5.68
C LEU A 68 -11.35 -11.44 -6.73
N SER A 69 -12.10 -12.41 -7.25
CA SER A 69 -13.15 -12.10 -8.24
C SER A 69 -14.26 -11.20 -7.67
N LYS A 70 -14.55 -11.31 -6.37
CA LYS A 70 -15.53 -10.48 -5.66
C LYS A 70 -15.11 -9.01 -5.64
N TYR A 71 -13.81 -8.71 -5.60
CA TYR A 71 -13.27 -7.35 -5.63
C TYR A 71 -13.72 -6.56 -6.87
N SER A 72 -13.81 -7.22 -8.04
CA SER A 72 -14.25 -6.58 -9.30
C SER A 72 -15.72 -6.11 -9.27
N GLY A 73 -16.55 -6.72 -8.42
CA GLY A 73 -17.92 -6.29 -8.18
C GLY A 73 -18.01 -4.97 -7.40
N TYR A 74 -17.07 -4.72 -6.48
CA TYR A 74 -17.04 -3.51 -5.65
C TYR A 74 -16.62 -2.26 -6.44
N THR A 75 -15.71 -2.39 -7.41
CA THR A 75 -15.30 -1.25 -8.27
C THR A 75 -16.43 -0.70 -9.16
N SER A 76 -17.52 -1.45 -9.32
CA SER A 76 -18.68 -1.03 -10.12
C SER A 76 -19.79 -0.36 -9.29
N GLN A 77 -19.68 -0.31 -7.96
CA GLN A 77 -20.71 0.24 -7.06
C GLN A 77 -20.46 1.69 -6.61
N GLU A 78 -19.30 2.28 -6.92
CA GLU A 78 -18.98 3.69 -6.57
C GLU A 78 -19.42 4.73 -7.61
N LYS A 79 -20.42 4.40 -8.45
CA LYS A 79 -21.04 5.37 -9.38
C LYS A 79 -22.57 5.31 -9.32
N HIS A 80 -23.15 5.64 -8.17
CA HIS A 80 -24.54 6.04 -8.09
C HIS A 80 -24.77 7.11 -7.03
#